data_AF-A0A351HH00-F1
#
_entry.id   AF-A0A351HH00-F1
#
_cell.length_a   1.000
_cell.length_b   1.000
_cell.length_c   1.000
_cell.angle_alpha   90.00
_cell.angle_beta   90.00
_cell.angle_gamma   90.00
#
_symmetry.space_group_name_H-M   'P 1'
#
loop_
_entity.id
_entity.type
_entity.pdbx_description
1 polymer ?
#
loop_
_entity_poly.entity_id
_entity_poly.type
_entity_poly.pdbx_seq_one_letter_code
_entity_poly.pdbx_strand_id
1 'polypeptide(L)'
;MKNKELKQFRAGLESCKSMSSKVGYAVGKNMRLLEKEVEYLYTDARRRPEGWKEYEEKEITLIRTYAVSFQNGQPFFGDNTPTFNTELQKLQTEYKKILEADRPMQLEWEKFMDEESSVELVKIKQSDIPENATAEQIYALDPIIEN
;
A
#
# COMPACT_ATOMS: atom_id res chain seq x y z
N MET A 1 4.54 12.04 9.79
CA MET A 1 3.78 10.80 9.50
C MET A 1 4.58 10.00 8.50
N LYS A 2 4.59 8.68 8.62
CA LYS A 2 5.39 7.80 7.76
C LYS A 2 4.74 7.61 6.38
N ASN A 3 5.54 7.26 5.37
CA ASN A 3 5.04 6.97 4.02
C ASN A 3 3.96 5.87 4.01
N LYS A 4 4.11 4.83 4.82
CA LYS A 4 3.10 3.77 4.97
C LYS A 4 1.76 4.21 5.55
N GLU A 5 1.72 5.34 6.25
CA GLU A 5 0.53 5.86 6.92
C GLU A 5 -0.33 6.73 5.99
N LEU A 6 0.22 7.22 4.86
CA LEU A 6 -0.47 8.16 3.97
C LEU A 6 -1.81 7.63 3.45
N LYS A 7 -1.87 6.34 3.08
CA LYS A 7 -3.09 5.70 2.60
C LYS A 7 -4.18 5.66 3.68
N GLN A 8 -3.79 5.30 4.91
CA GLN A 8 -4.72 5.26 6.04
C GLN A 8 -5.19 6.66 6.41
N PHE A 9 -4.27 7.63 6.39
CA PHE A 9 -4.60 9.02 6.67
C PHE A 9 -5.60 9.60 5.66
N ARG A 10 -5.37 9.36 4.35
CA ARG A 10 -6.32 9.74 3.28
C ARG A 10 -7.71 9.13 3.49
N ALA A 11 -7.78 7.88 3.96
CA ALA A 11 -9.05 7.23 4.26
C ALA A 11 -9.75 7.89 5.45
N GLY A 12 -9.01 8.23 6.51
CA GLY A 12 -9.54 8.95 7.68
C GLY A 12 -10.15 10.31 7.32
N LEU A 13 -9.52 11.04 6.39
CA LEU A 13 -10.00 12.35 5.94
C LEU A 13 -11.36 12.30 5.19
N GLU A 14 -11.77 11.15 4.65
CA GLU A 14 -13.03 11.03 3.91
C GLU A 14 -14.25 11.37 4.80
N SER A 15 -14.19 11.02 6.10
CA SER A 15 -15.25 11.32 7.07
C SER A 15 -15.40 12.81 7.40
N CYS A 16 -14.39 13.63 7.04
CA CYS A 16 -14.33 15.06 7.34
C CYS A 16 -14.76 15.95 6.17
N LYS A 17 -15.02 15.35 5.00
CA LYS A 17 -15.31 16.09 3.75
C LYS A 17 -16.60 16.90 3.80
N SER A 18 -17.60 16.41 4.55
CA SER A 18 -18.93 17.04 4.70
C SER A 18 -19.02 18.00 5.90
N MET A 19 -17.89 18.41 6.48
CA MET A 19 -17.84 19.40 7.57
C MET A 19 -18.06 20.83 7.02
N SER A 20 -17.63 21.86 7.76
CA SER A 20 -17.70 23.25 7.31
C SER A 20 -16.97 23.45 5.97
N SER A 21 -17.38 24.45 5.17
CA SER A 21 -16.77 24.69 3.85
C SER A 21 -15.26 24.90 3.90
N LYS A 22 -14.73 25.50 4.97
CA LYS A 22 -13.27 25.69 5.16
C LYS A 22 -12.55 24.37 5.40
N VAL A 23 -13.06 23.56 6.34
CA VAL A 23 -12.50 22.23 6.64
C VAL A 23 -12.62 21.33 5.42
N GLY A 24 -13.80 21.25 4.81
CA GLY A 24 -14.03 20.46 3.60
C GLY A 24 -13.13 20.85 2.44
N TYR A 25 -12.81 22.15 2.28
CA TYR A 25 -11.85 22.61 1.28
C TYR A 25 -10.42 22.13 1.56
N ALA A 26 -9.92 22.28 2.79
CA ALA A 26 -8.59 21.84 3.17
C ALA A 26 -8.44 20.31 3.10
N VAL A 27 -9.43 19.58 3.65
CA VAL A 27 -9.56 18.12 3.55
C VAL A 27 -9.54 17.68 2.09
N GLY A 28 -10.36 18.31 1.24
CA GLY A 28 -10.41 17.98 -0.19
C GLY A 28 -9.08 18.21 -0.93
N LYS A 29 -8.32 19.26 -0.57
CA LYS A 29 -6.96 19.47 -1.11
C LYS A 29 -6.00 18.38 -0.65
N ASN A 30 -5.97 18.10 0.64
CA ASN A 30 -5.08 17.10 1.23
C ASN A 30 -5.35 15.70 0.67
N MET A 31 -6.61 15.32 0.53
CA MET A 31 -6.97 14.04 -0.08
C MET A 31 -6.43 13.89 -1.51
N ARG A 32 -6.50 14.95 -2.33
CA ARG A 32 -5.95 14.94 -3.70
C ARG A 32 -4.42 14.87 -3.71
N LEU A 33 -3.76 15.53 -2.76
CA LEU A 33 -2.29 15.45 -2.61
C LEU A 33 -1.89 14.03 -2.20
N LEU A 34 -2.50 13.49 -1.15
CA LEU A 34 -2.24 12.16 -0.65
C LEU A 34 -2.55 11.07 -1.68
N GLU A 35 -3.59 11.22 -2.49
CA GLU A 35 -3.91 10.29 -3.57
C GLU A 35 -2.77 10.17 -4.58
N LYS A 36 -2.17 11.31 -4.99
CA LYS A 36 -1.01 11.33 -5.87
C LYS A 36 0.24 10.75 -5.21
N GLU A 37 0.50 11.07 -3.95
CA GLU A 37 1.63 10.51 -3.21
C GLU A 37 1.53 9.00 -3.09
N VAL A 38 0.33 8.49 -2.76
CA VAL A 38 0.06 7.05 -2.71
C VAL A 38 0.24 6.42 -4.09
N GLU A 39 -0.22 7.06 -5.16
CA GLU A 39 -0.01 6.58 -6.53
C GLU A 39 1.48 6.45 -6.86
N TYR A 40 2.30 7.48 -6.57
CA TYR A 40 3.74 7.45 -6.80
C TYR A 40 4.44 6.37 -5.98
N LEU A 41 4.07 6.20 -4.70
CA LEU A 41 4.64 5.16 -3.85
C LEU A 41 4.39 3.76 -4.45
N TYR A 42 3.15 3.43 -4.76
CA TYR A 42 2.79 2.06 -5.12
C TYR A 42 2.96 1.71 -6.59
N THR A 43 3.04 2.70 -7.48
CA THR A 43 3.14 2.49 -8.93
C THR A 43 4.55 2.76 -9.45
N ASP A 44 5.18 3.85 -9.01
CA ASP A 44 6.42 4.33 -9.63
C ASP A 44 7.67 4.04 -8.79
N ALA A 45 7.56 4.15 -7.46
CA ALA A 45 8.70 3.98 -6.55
C ALA A 45 9.00 2.51 -6.25
N ARG A 46 7.98 1.65 -6.23
CA ARG A 46 8.15 0.23 -5.96
C ARG A 46 8.80 -0.48 -7.15
N ARG A 47 10.12 -0.61 -7.08
CA ARG A 47 10.91 -1.33 -8.09
C ARG A 47 10.97 -2.82 -7.80
N ARG A 48 11.05 -3.60 -8.87
CA ARG A 48 11.35 -5.03 -8.86
C ARG A 48 12.54 -5.30 -9.79
N PRO A 49 13.30 -6.39 -9.59
CA PRO A 49 14.38 -6.74 -10.49
C PRO A 49 13.86 -7.03 -11.90
N GLU A 50 14.71 -6.82 -12.91
CA GLU A 50 14.40 -7.20 -14.29
C GLU A 50 14.08 -8.70 -14.38
N GLY A 51 13.07 -9.07 -15.15
CA GLY A 51 12.58 -10.45 -15.25
C GLY A 51 11.63 -10.89 -14.13
N TRP A 52 11.36 -10.06 -13.11
CA TRP A 52 10.39 -10.39 -12.06
C TRP A 52 8.99 -10.71 -12.60
N LYS A 53 8.52 -9.92 -13.57
CA LYS A 53 7.20 -10.11 -14.18
C LYS A 53 7.07 -11.48 -14.84
N GLU A 54 8.13 -11.94 -15.51
CA GLU A 54 8.15 -13.26 -16.15
C GLU A 54 8.13 -14.39 -15.12
N TYR A 55 8.92 -14.26 -14.04
CA TYR A 55 8.88 -15.20 -12.91
C TYR A 55 7.47 -15.27 -12.32
N GLU A 56 6.85 -14.13 -12.04
CA GLU A 56 5.51 -14.04 -11.43
C GLU A 56 4.43 -14.66 -12.34
N GLU A 57 4.50 -14.42 -13.66
CA GLU A 57 3.60 -15.04 -14.64
C GLU A 57 3.76 -16.58 -14.67
N LYS A 58 4.99 -17.09 -14.63
CA LYS A 58 5.27 -18.53 -14.54
C LYS A 58 4.81 -19.13 -13.22
N GLU A 59 5.03 -18.44 -12.10
CA GLU A 59 4.60 -18.87 -10.76
C GLU A 59 3.07 -18.93 -10.68
N ILE A 60 2.37 -17.89 -11.15
CA ILE A 60 0.90 -17.88 -11.21
C ILE A 60 0.37 -19.01 -12.08
N THR A 61 1.01 -19.26 -13.23
CA THR A 61 0.63 -20.35 -14.12
C THR A 61 0.81 -21.70 -13.43
N LEU A 62 1.91 -21.88 -12.70
CA LEU A 62 2.19 -23.08 -11.93
C LEU A 62 1.15 -23.29 -10.83
N ILE A 63 0.83 -22.25 -10.06
CA ILE A 63 -0.22 -22.29 -9.02
C ILE A 63 -1.55 -22.70 -9.64
N ARG A 64 -1.97 -22.06 -10.75
CA ARG A 64 -3.23 -22.37 -11.44
C ARG A 64 -3.28 -23.80 -12.00
N THR A 65 -2.13 -24.33 -12.41
CA THR A 65 -2.03 -25.68 -12.98
C THR A 65 -2.25 -26.75 -11.91
N TYR A 66 -1.69 -26.55 -10.71
CA TYR A 66 -1.69 -27.57 -9.65
C TYR A 66 -2.74 -27.33 -8.56
N ALA A 67 -3.30 -26.13 -8.45
CA ALA A 67 -4.36 -25.83 -7.48
C ALA A 67 -5.64 -26.59 -7.84
N VAL A 68 -6.16 -27.32 -6.86
CA VAL A 68 -7.43 -28.06 -6.94
C VAL A 68 -8.60 -27.13 -6.66
N SER A 69 -8.43 -26.18 -5.76
CA SER A 69 -9.42 -25.16 -5.45
C SER A 69 -8.76 -23.91 -4.86
N PHE A 70 -9.53 -22.82 -4.75
CA PHE A 70 -9.13 -21.61 -4.04
C PHE A 70 -10.09 -21.37 -2.89
N GLN A 71 -9.57 -21.34 -1.66
CA GLN A 71 -10.35 -21.04 -0.45
C GLN A 71 -9.86 -19.71 0.13
N ASN A 72 -10.76 -18.71 0.25
CA ASN A 72 -10.41 -17.36 0.70
C ASN A 72 -9.25 -16.72 -0.08
N GLY A 73 -9.16 -17.00 -1.39
CA GLY A 73 -8.09 -16.52 -2.25
C GLY A 73 -6.76 -17.26 -2.12
N GLN A 74 -6.66 -18.29 -1.26
CA GLN A 74 -5.48 -19.14 -1.11
C GLN A 74 -5.64 -20.43 -1.93
N PRO A 75 -4.61 -20.85 -2.69
CA PRO A 75 -4.66 -22.10 -3.45
C PRO A 75 -4.58 -23.31 -2.52
N PHE A 76 -5.42 -24.32 -2.77
CA PHE A 76 -5.34 -25.63 -2.14
C PHE A 76 -4.91 -26.66 -3.18
N PHE A 77 -3.80 -27.36 -2.93
CA PHE A 77 -3.18 -28.28 -3.89
C PHE A 77 -3.54 -29.75 -3.65
N GLY A 78 -4.00 -30.13 -2.45
CA GLY A 78 -4.32 -31.53 -2.12
C GLY A 78 -3.17 -32.48 -2.46
N ASP A 79 -3.48 -33.54 -3.20
CA ASP A 79 -2.50 -34.56 -3.61
C ASP A 79 -1.44 -34.03 -4.60
N ASN A 80 -1.67 -32.89 -5.25
CA ASN A 80 -0.70 -32.27 -6.15
C ASN A 80 0.45 -31.58 -5.41
N THR A 81 0.37 -31.44 -4.07
CA THR A 81 1.37 -30.72 -3.26
C THR A 81 2.81 -31.15 -3.54
N PRO A 82 3.16 -32.46 -3.58
CA PRO A 82 4.55 -32.88 -3.85
C PRO A 82 5.05 -32.48 -5.24
N THR A 83 4.19 -32.60 -6.26
CA THR A 83 4.53 -32.22 -7.64
C THR A 83 4.67 -30.71 -7.78
N PHE A 84 3.72 -29.95 -7.22
CA PHE A 84 3.80 -28.49 -7.18
C PHE A 84 5.09 -28.00 -6.53
N ASN A 85 5.45 -28.55 -5.35
CA ASN A 85 6.67 -28.17 -4.66
C ASN A 85 7.93 -28.47 -5.49
N THR A 86 7.94 -29.61 -6.20
CA THR A 86 9.06 -29.98 -7.08
C THR A 86 9.21 -29.01 -8.24
N GLU A 87 8.12 -28.67 -8.92
CA GLU A 87 8.15 -27.73 -10.05
C GLU A 87 8.42 -26.30 -9.59
N LEU A 88 7.92 -25.91 -8.42
CA LEU A 88 8.23 -24.61 -7.82
C LEU A 88 9.71 -24.48 -7.49
N GLN A 89 10.33 -25.53 -6.94
CA GLN A 89 11.79 -25.53 -6.68
C GLN A 89 12.60 -25.42 -7.97
N LYS A 90 12.18 -26.07 -9.06
CA LYS A 90 12.82 -25.92 -10.37
C LYS A 90 12.72 -24.49 -10.87
N LEU A 91 11.53 -23.90 -10.81
CA LEU A 91 11.29 -22.52 -11.22
C LEU A 91 12.13 -21.54 -10.37
N GLN A 92 12.18 -21.72 -9.05
CA GLN A 92 13.01 -20.91 -8.16
C GLN A 92 14.51 -21.06 -8.45
N THR A 93 14.94 -22.26 -8.87
CA THR A 93 16.34 -22.49 -9.27
C THR A 93 16.66 -21.79 -10.59
N GLU A 94 15.76 -21.84 -11.57
CA GLU A 94 15.87 -21.13 -12.85
C GLU A 94 15.96 -19.61 -12.64
N TYR A 95 15.14 -19.06 -11.74
CA TYR A 95 15.06 -17.62 -11.44
C TYR A 95 15.87 -17.19 -10.22
N LYS A 96 16.82 -17.99 -9.75
CA LYS A 96 17.56 -17.77 -8.51
C LYS A 96 18.15 -16.37 -8.39
N LYS A 97 18.77 -15.86 -9.47
CA LYS A 97 19.39 -14.52 -9.48
C LYS A 97 18.37 -13.40 -9.26
N ILE A 98 17.16 -13.54 -9.83
CA ILE A 98 16.07 -12.57 -9.70
C ILE A 98 15.53 -12.58 -8.27
N LEU A 99 15.34 -13.77 -7.69
CA LEU A 99 14.90 -13.94 -6.30
C LEU A 99 15.95 -13.40 -5.30
N GLU A 100 17.23 -13.63 -5.55
CA GLU A 100 18.33 -13.11 -4.71
C GLU A 100 18.43 -11.58 -4.79
N ALA A 101 18.17 -10.99 -5.97
CA ALA A 101 18.19 -9.53 -6.16
C ALA A 101 16.94 -8.84 -5.58
N ASP A 102 15.82 -9.55 -5.45
CA ASP A 102 14.58 -8.98 -4.92
C ASP A 102 14.67 -8.66 -3.42
N ARG A 103 15.34 -9.51 -2.62
CA ARG A 103 15.47 -9.31 -1.17
C ARG A 103 16.05 -7.94 -0.76
N PRO A 104 17.19 -7.47 -1.27
CA PRO A 104 17.69 -6.14 -0.91
C PRO A 104 16.75 -5.02 -1.35
N MET A 105 16.08 -5.15 -2.51
CA MET A 105 15.10 -4.16 -2.98
C MET A 105 13.86 -4.12 -2.07
N GLN A 106 13.41 -5.27 -1.56
CA GLN A 106 12.33 -5.33 -0.58
C GLN A 106 12.71 -4.64 0.74
N LEU A 107 13.92 -4.88 1.25
CA LEU A 107 14.40 -4.24 2.47
C LEU A 107 14.55 -2.72 2.31
N GLU A 108 15.05 -2.28 1.15
CA GLU A 108 15.13 -0.85 0.81
C GLU A 108 13.73 -0.22 0.77
N TRP A 109 12.77 -0.90 0.14
CA TRP A 109 11.38 -0.48 0.08
C TRP A 109 10.73 -0.42 1.47
N GLU A 110 10.90 -1.45 2.31
CA GLU A 110 10.40 -1.47 3.69
C GLU A 110 10.94 -0.30 4.50
N LYS A 111 12.25 -0.04 4.40
CA LYS A 111 12.88 1.10 5.06
C LYS A 111 12.29 2.42 4.59
N PHE A 112 12.18 2.63 3.28
CA PHE A 112 11.61 3.85 2.71
C PHE A 112 10.15 4.08 3.13
N MET A 113 9.37 3.01 3.26
CA MET A 113 7.99 3.09 3.74
C MET A 113 7.88 3.46 5.24
N ASP A 114 8.95 3.23 6.00
CA ASP A 114 9.08 3.60 7.41
C ASP A 114 9.67 5.01 7.64
N GLU A 115 10.18 5.67 6.60
CA GLU A 115 10.67 7.04 6.66
C GLU A 115 9.53 8.07 6.77
N GLU A 116 9.85 9.23 7.35
CA GLU A 116 8.93 10.36 7.43
C GLU A 116 8.61 10.89 6.02
N SER A 117 7.32 11.09 5.75
CA SER A 117 6.88 11.61 4.47
C SER A 117 7.19 13.10 4.35
N SER A 118 7.67 13.52 3.19
CA SER A 118 7.90 14.92 2.84
C SER A 118 6.65 15.66 2.37
N VAL A 119 5.48 15.01 2.39
CA VAL A 119 4.23 15.63 1.91
C VAL A 119 3.84 16.84 2.77
N GLU A 120 3.72 17.99 2.14
CA GLU A 120 3.26 19.22 2.80
C GLU A 120 1.74 19.33 2.70
N LEU A 121 1.07 19.09 3.84
CA LEU A 121 -0.39 19.14 3.93
C LEU A 121 -0.88 20.55 4.25
N VAL A 122 -2.01 20.92 3.65
CA VAL A 122 -2.74 22.14 3.98
C VAL A 122 -3.23 22.05 5.41
N LYS A 123 -2.85 23.03 6.22
CA LYS A 123 -3.24 23.12 7.63
C LYS A 123 -4.59 23.81 7.81
N ILE A 124 -5.25 23.51 8.93
CA ILE A 124 -6.52 24.12 9.34
C ILE A 124 -6.40 24.70 10.74
N LYS A 125 -7.08 25.81 10.99
CA LYS A 125 -7.18 26.38 12.34
C LYS A 125 -8.14 25.55 13.18
N GLN A 126 -7.82 25.36 14.45
CA GLN A 126 -8.74 24.72 15.40
C GLN A 126 -10.10 25.44 15.45
N SER A 127 -10.10 26.77 15.32
CA SER A 127 -11.32 27.59 15.28
C SER A 127 -12.23 27.35 14.06
N ASP A 128 -11.71 26.76 12.98
CA ASP A 128 -12.50 26.44 11.79
C ASP A 128 -13.19 25.07 11.89
N ILE A 129 -12.85 24.28 12.92
CA ILE A 129 -13.46 22.98 13.22
C ILE A 129 -14.82 23.20 13.91
N PRO A 130 -15.93 22.65 13.37
CA PRO A 130 -17.25 22.73 13.99
C PRO A 130 -17.27 22.09 15.39
N GLU A 131 -18.02 22.70 16.32
CA GLU A 131 -18.19 22.18 17.69
C GLU A 131 -18.88 20.80 17.73
N ASN A 132 -19.66 20.47 16.69
CA ASN A 132 -20.34 19.19 16.55
C ASN A 132 -19.48 18.10 15.86
N ALA A 133 -18.18 18.35 15.64
CA ALA A 133 -17.29 17.33 15.09
C ALA A 133 -17.21 16.12 16.03
N THR A 134 -17.24 14.92 15.47
CA THR A 134 -17.09 13.71 16.27
C THR A 134 -15.64 13.52 16.71
N ALA A 135 -15.41 12.73 17.77
CA ALA A 135 -14.06 12.38 18.19
C ALA A 135 -13.23 11.72 17.06
N GLU A 136 -13.89 10.92 16.22
CA GLU A 136 -13.26 10.30 15.05
C GLU A 136 -12.82 11.34 14.00
N GLN A 137 -13.65 12.34 13.72
CA GLN A 137 -13.31 13.43 12.81
C GLN A 137 -12.16 14.29 13.37
N ILE A 138 -12.18 14.58 14.68
CA ILE A 138 -11.09 15.32 15.32
C ILE A 138 -9.78 14.55 15.22
N TYR A 139 -9.80 13.24 15.52
CA TYR A 139 -8.61 12.38 15.40
C TYR A 139 -8.09 12.32 13.96
N ALA A 140 -9.00 12.24 12.98
CA ALA A 140 -8.62 12.26 11.57
C ALA A 140 -8.02 13.60 11.12
N LEU A 141 -8.39 14.72 11.75
CA LEU A 141 -7.86 16.04 11.43
C LEU A 141 -6.56 16.37 12.17
N ASP A 142 -6.25 15.69 13.28
CA ASP A 142 -5.11 16.00 14.16
C ASP A 142 -3.79 16.29 13.42
N PRO A 143 -3.36 15.50 12.41
CA PRO A 143 -2.11 15.76 11.68
C PRO A 143 -2.08 17.07 10.87
N ILE A 144 -3.22 17.71 10.66
CA ILE A 144 -3.37 18.93 9.85
C ILE A 144 -3.91 20.13 10.64
N ILE A 145 -4.10 20.02 11.95
CA ILE A 145 -4.43 21.17 12.79
C ILE A 145 -3.17 22.04 12.97
N GLU A 146 -3.33 23.36 12.86
CA GLU A 146 -2.29 24.35 13.22
C GLU A 146 -2.10 24.33 14.75
N ASN A 147 -0.86 24.09 15.18
CA ASN A 147 -0.44 24.27 16.58
C ASN A 147 -0.09 25.73 16.87
#